data_AF-A0A6A5A978-F1
#
_entry.id   AF-A0A6A5A978-F1
#
_cell.length_a   1.000
_cell.length_b   1.000
_cell.length_c   1.000
_cell.angle_alpha   90.00
_cell.angle_beta   90.00
_cell.angle_gamma   90.00
#
_symmetry.space_group_name_H-M   'P 1'
#
loop_
_entity.id
_entity.type
_entity.pdbx_description
1 polymer ?
#
loop_
_entity_poly.entity_id
_entity_poly.type
_entity_poly.pdbx_seq_one_letter_code
_entity_poly.pdbx_strand_id
1 'polypeptide(L)'
;MMGGLVHSAAVMVAAATLYLNGEVTAQLTDLPLCRGNPVYSYTSAQNVFPELKNAIQKVSQNQVVTWWTDNNPDYYKEMQKLLNNCNSSTVPTIAVYGLPNKDCKAGFSNKGANKDSDMYVAFIKELASLVGTRPVNYIMEPDGVGLALDAPCGKTAGYLDNMMTAIPMLTDDNLNASLYIDVGYWSLKTDELTSEVVQAVK
;
A
#
# COMPACT_ATOMS: atom_id res chain seq x y z
N MET A 1 -14.80 -38.86 62.42
CA MET A 1 -15.12 -39.69 61.24
C MET A 1 -16.22 -38.99 60.46
N MET A 2 -15.88 -38.47 59.27
CA MET A 2 -16.71 -37.87 58.19
C MET A 2 -15.65 -37.12 57.34
N GLY A 3 -15.08 -37.67 56.26
CA GLY A 3 -15.73 -38.05 55.01
C GLY A 3 -16.18 -36.75 54.31
N GLY A 4 -15.52 -36.17 53.31
CA GLY A 4 -14.72 -36.69 52.21
C GLY A 4 -15.26 -36.02 50.95
N LEU A 5 -14.51 -35.06 50.39
CA LEU A 5 -14.86 -34.33 49.16
C LEU A 5 -15.09 -35.28 47.99
N VAL A 6 -16.15 -35.05 47.21
CA VAL A 6 -16.19 -35.51 45.81
C VAL A 6 -16.65 -34.36 44.93
N HIS A 7 -15.84 -34.10 43.91
CA HIS A 7 -15.92 -33.02 42.94
C HIS A 7 -17.11 -33.21 41.98
N SER A 8 -17.81 -32.13 41.67
CA SER A 8 -18.77 -32.11 40.56
C SER A 8 -18.07 -32.33 39.24
N ALA A 9 -18.57 -33.32 38.49
CA ALA A 9 -18.07 -33.75 37.20
C ALA A 9 -18.15 -32.65 36.14
N ALA A 10 -17.03 -32.42 35.47
CA ALA A 10 -16.94 -31.69 34.21
C ALA A 10 -17.61 -32.50 33.10
N VAL A 11 -18.55 -31.90 32.37
CA VAL A 11 -18.96 -32.38 31.05
C VAL A 11 -18.27 -31.47 30.04
N MET A 12 -17.11 -31.93 29.54
CA MET A 12 -16.50 -31.34 28.35
C MET A 12 -17.30 -31.82 27.13
N VAL A 13 -18.12 -30.94 26.57
CA VAL A 13 -18.59 -31.10 25.19
C VAL A 13 -17.47 -30.61 24.28
N ALA A 14 -16.74 -31.56 23.70
CA ALA A 14 -15.81 -31.29 22.62
C ALA A 14 -16.61 -30.93 21.36
N ALA A 15 -16.78 -29.63 21.10
CA ALA A 15 -17.20 -29.15 19.79
C ALA A 15 -15.95 -29.01 18.91
N ALA A 16 -15.64 -30.07 18.16
CA ALA A 16 -14.69 -30.01 17.06
C ALA A 16 -15.32 -29.19 15.94
N THR A 17 -15.14 -27.87 16.00
CA THR A 17 -15.49 -26.98 14.89
C THR A 17 -14.29 -26.91 13.96
N LEU A 18 -14.30 -27.79 12.94
CA LEU A 18 -13.52 -27.60 11.73
C LEU A 18 -14.08 -26.37 11.00
N TYR A 19 -13.58 -25.18 11.37
CA TYR A 19 -13.77 -23.98 10.56
C TYR A 19 -12.82 -24.04 9.37
N LEU A 20 -13.29 -24.63 8.28
CA LEU A 20 -12.78 -24.36 6.94
C LEU A 20 -13.39 -23.04 6.46
N ASN A 21 -13.01 -21.94 7.09
CA ASN A 21 -13.16 -20.60 6.52
C ASN A 21 -11.78 -19.98 6.64
N GLY A 22 -11.00 -20.06 5.56
CA GLY A 22 -9.80 -19.26 5.42
C GLY A 22 -10.22 -17.80 5.33
N GLU A 23 -10.49 -17.18 6.48
CA GLU A 23 -10.40 -15.74 6.59
C GLU A 23 -8.96 -15.39 6.25
N VAL A 24 -8.75 -14.77 5.09
CA VAL A 24 -7.52 -14.06 4.79
C VAL A 24 -7.47 -12.91 5.79
N THR A 25 -7.02 -13.21 7.00
CA THR A 25 -6.65 -12.20 7.96
C THR A 25 -5.37 -11.60 7.42
N ALA A 26 -5.44 -10.34 6.98
CA ALA A 26 -4.24 -9.56 6.69
C ALA A 26 -3.38 -9.60 7.96
N GLN A 27 -2.35 -10.44 7.96
CA GLN A 27 -1.40 -10.50 9.05
C GLN A 27 -0.59 -9.22 8.94
N LEU A 28 -0.95 -8.22 9.75
CA LEU A 28 -0.10 -7.05 9.92
C LEU A 28 1.26 -7.56 10.37
N THR A 29 2.26 -7.27 9.56
CA THR A 29 3.64 -7.69 9.81
C THR A 29 4.13 -7.07 11.13
N ASP A 30 4.59 -7.90 12.07
CA ASP A 30 5.25 -7.45 13.31
C ASP A 30 6.64 -6.84 13.06
N LEU A 31 7.12 -6.90 11.81
CA LEU A 31 8.42 -6.34 11.45
C LEU A 31 8.40 -4.81 11.51
N PRO A 32 9.50 -4.19 11.99
CA PRO A 32 9.61 -2.75 12.01
C PRO A 32 9.66 -2.15 10.59
N LEU A 33 9.19 -0.91 10.49
CA LEU A 33 9.39 -0.08 9.30
C LEU A 33 10.88 0.03 8.94
N CYS A 34 11.19 0.01 7.64
CA CYS A 34 12.50 0.31 7.07
C CYS A 34 12.90 1.78 7.27
N ARG A 35 13.32 2.13 8.49
CA ARG A 35 13.79 3.46 8.86
C ARG A 35 15.06 3.85 8.10
N GLY A 36 15.15 5.13 7.73
CA GLY A 36 16.32 5.66 7.03
C GLY A 36 16.43 5.15 5.59
N ASN A 37 15.30 4.85 4.94
CA ASN A 37 15.30 4.47 3.55
C ASN A 37 15.92 5.59 2.68
N PRO A 38 16.70 5.23 1.65
CA PRO A 38 17.38 6.22 0.83
C PRO A 38 16.36 7.02 0.02
N VAL A 39 16.23 8.32 0.33
CA VAL A 39 15.51 9.26 -0.53
C VAL A 39 16.51 9.88 -1.50
N TYR A 40 16.33 9.60 -2.79
CA TYR A 40 17.28 9.93 -3.84
C TYR A 40 17.68 11.42 -3.86
N SER A 41 16.73 12.31 -3.59
CA SER A 41 16.93 13.76 -3.68
C SER A 41 17.65 14.37 -2.46
N TYR A 42 17.73 13.69 -1.31
CA TYR A 42 18.19 14.31 -0.06
C TYR A 42 19.65 14.76 -0.12
N THR A 43 20.55 13.94 -0.64
CA THR A 43 21.97 14.32 -0.75
C THR A 43 22.15 15.55 -1.64
N SER A 44 21.46 15.58 -2.79
CA SER A 44 21.50 16.76 -3.67
C SER A 44 20.90 17.99 -3.00
N ALA A 45 19.77 17.84 -2.31
CA ALA A 45 19.11 18.95 -1.62
C ALA A 45 19.99 19.53 -0.49
N GLN A 46 20.71 18.70 0.27
CA GLN A 46 21.65 19.17 1.29
C GLN A 46 22.83 19.96 0.71
N ASN A 47 23.26 19.63 -0.51
CA ASN A 47 24.35 20.35 -1.19
C ASN A 47 23.87 21.68 -1.78
N VAL A 48 22.65 21.73 -2.31
CA VAL A 48 22.05 22.94 -2.89
C VAL A 48 21.54 23.89 -1.80
N PHE A 49 21.01 23.36 -0.70
CA PHE A 49 20.40 24.08 0.42
C PHE A 49 21.09 23.72 1.75
N PRO A 50 22.33 24.17 1.98
CA PRO A 50 23.09 23.81 3.17
C PRO A 50 22.42 24.27 4.48
N GLU A 51 21.63 25.35 4.45
CA GLU A 51 20.83 25.82 5.57
C GLU A 51 19.75 24.83 6.02
N LEU A 52 19.28 23.97 5.10
CA LEU A 52 18.30 22.92 5.38
C LEU A 52 18.95 21.60 5.80
N LYS A 53 20.28 21.50 5.82
CA LYS A 53 20.99 20.23 6.07
C LYS A 53 20.53 19.53 7.34
N ASN A 54 20.44 20.25 8.46
CA ASN A 54 20.01 19.68 9.73
C ASN A 54 18.54 19.22 9.69
N ALA A 55 17.67 19.96 9.00
CA ALA A 55 16.27 19.60 8.83
C ALA A 55 16.12 18.33 7.97
N ILE A 56 16.82 18.26 6.83
CA ILE A 56 16.82 17.08 5.95
C ILE A 56 17.38 15.86 6.69
N GLN A 57 18.47 16.02 7.44
CA GLN A 57 19.04 14.95 8.29
C GLN A 57 18.06 14.50 9.37
N LYS A 58 17.24 15.40 9.90
CA LYS A 58 16.23 15.04 10.91
C LYS A 58 15.09 14.23 10.29
N VAL A 59 14.62 14.63 9.11
CA VAL A 59 13.58 13.89 8.38
C VAL A 59 14.09 12.52 7.94
N SER A 60 15.32 12.43 7.46
CA SER A 60 15.94 11.19 6.97
C SER A 60 16.15 10.11 8.04
N GLN A 61 15.92 10.41 9.32
CA GLN A 61 15.91 9.41 10.40
C GLN A 61 14.65 8.55 10.41
N ASN A 62 13.59 9.00 9.75
CA ASN A 62 12.31 8.29 9.67
C ASN A 62 12.19 7.59 8.32
N GLN A 63 11.30 6.60 8.25
CA GLN A 63 10.88 6.09 6.96
C GLN A 63 10.00 7.13 6.28
N VAL A 64 10.26 7.37 4.99
CA VAL A 64 9.39 8.15 4.10
C VAL A 64 8.93 7.23 2.98
N VAL A 65 7.69 7.41 2.51
CA VAL A 65 7.16 6.58 1.41
C VAL A 65 8.03 6.76 0.15
N THR A 66 8.35 5.67 -0.53
CA THR A 66 8.99 5.72 -1.85
C THR A 66 7.92 5.58 -2.92
N TRP A 67 7.92 6.49 -3.90
CA TRP A 67 6.91 6.50 -4.95
C TRP A 67 7.34 5.63 -6.13
N TRP A 68 6.55 4.60 -6.43
CA TRP A 68 6.57 3.89 -7.69
C TRP A 68 5.63 4.63 -8.65
N THR A 69 6.18 5.53 -9.47
CA THR A 69 5.41 6.38 -10.37
C THR A 69 6.00 6.39 -11.78
N ASP A 70 5.13 6.31 -12.78
CA ASP A 70 5.45 6.39 -14.21
C ASP A 70 5.83 7.80 -14.69
N ASN A 71 5.83 8.79 -13.79
CA ASN A 71 6.31 10.16 -14.01
C ASN A 71 7.75 10.39 -13.51
N ASN A 72 8.50 9.34 -13.19
CA ASN A 72 9.91 9.42 -12.78
C ASN A 72 10.77 8.47 -13.62
N PRO A 73 11.66 8.93 -14.52
CA PRO A 73 12.46 8.02 -15.35
C PRO A 73 13.43 7.12 -14.54
N ASP A 74 13.70 7.43 -13.28
CA ASP A 74 14.57 6.65 -12.40
C ASP A 74 13.80 5.80 -11.36
N TYR A 75 12.46 5.70 -11.46
CA TYR A 75 11.62 4.97 -10.47
C TYR A 75 12.14 3.55 -10.19
N TYR A 76 12.59 2.85 -11.24
CA TYR A 76 13.08 1.48 -11.12
C TYR A 76 14.37 1.39 -10.28
N LYS A 77 15.34 2.27 -10.57
CA LYS A 77 16.63 2.31 -9.85
C LYS A 77 16.44 2.76 -8.41
N GLU A 78 15.54 3.70 -8.16
CA GLU A 78 15.20 4.14 -6.80
C GLU A 78 14.57 2.99 -6.00
N MET A 79 13.66 2.24 -6.62
CA MET A 79 13.05 1.06 -5.98
C MET A 79 14.10 -0.02 -5.68
N GLN A 80 15.01 -0.30 -6.61
CA GLN A 80 16.12 -1.23 -6.34
C GLN A 80 16.97 -0.79 -5.14
N LYS A 81 17.28 0.50 -5.02
CA LYS A 81 18.02 1.04 -3.87
C LYS A 81 17.24 0.87 -2.56
N LEU A 82 15.94 1.15 -2.58
CA LEU A 82 15.07 0.92 -1.41
C LEU A 82 15.11 -0.56 -0.98
N LEU A 83 14.87 -1.48 -1.91
CA LEU A 83 14.75 -2.90 -1.63
C LEU A 83 16.09 -3.58 -1.28
N ASN A 84 17.22 -2.99 -1.68
CA ASN A 84 18.55 -3.41 -1.23
C ASN A 84 18.89 -2.88 0.17
N ASN A 85 18.34 -1.73 0.55
CA ASN A 85 18.53 -1.15 1.89
C ASN A 85 17.61 -1.81 2.93
N CYS A 86 16.36 -2.08 2.55
CA CYS A 86 15.39 -2.79 3.39
C CYS A 86 15.63 -4.30 3.28
N ASN A 87 16.15 -4.91 4.34
CA ASN A 87 16.36 -6.35 4.39
C ASN A 87 15.06 -7.10 4.73
N SER A 88 15.12 -8.43 4.80
CA SER A 88 13.95 -9.28 5.09
C SER A 88 13.34 -9.09 6.48
N SER A 89 13.95 -8.28 7.35
CA SER A 89 13.47 -7.99 8.70
C SER A 89 12.91 -6.57 8.85
N THR A 90 12.79 -5.81 7.76
CA THR A 90 12.15 -4.49 7.76
C THR A 90 11.16 -4.36 6.61
N VAL A 91 10.17 -3.49 6.80
CA VAL A 91 9.05 -3.32 5.86
C VAL A 91 9.13 -1.97 5.19
N PRO A 92 9.48 -1.87 3.89
CA PRO A 92 9.36 -0.64 3.12
C PRO A 92 7.87 -0.30 2.88
N THR A 93 7.57 0.99 2.75
CA THR A 93 6.28 1.46 2.24
C THR A 93 6.45 2.10 0.88
N ILE A 94 5.66 1.64 -0.09
CA ILE A 94 5.69 2.03 -1.48
C ILE A 94 4.34 2.64 -1.84
N ALA A 95 4.34 3.86 -2.38
CA ALA A 95 3.15 4.43 -3.00
C ALA A 95 3.12 4.02 -4.49
N VAL A 96 2.09 3.30 -4.91
CA VAL A 96 1.84 2.97 -6.31
C VAL A 96 1.05 4.13 -6.92
N TYR A 97 1.62 4.80 -7.92
CA TYR A 97 1.01 5.99 -8.51
C TYR A 97 1.25 6.04 -10.02
N GLY A 98 0.48 5.22 -10.74
CA GLY A 98 0.70 4.95 -12.16
C GLY A 98 -0.55 4.92 -13.02
N LEU A 99 -1.74 5.22 -12.47
CA LEU A 99 -2.98 5.19 -13.24
C LEU A 99 -2.90 6.04 -14.53
N PRO A 100 -3.47 5.57 -15.65
CA PRO A 100 -3.59 6.39 -16.85
C PRO A 100 -4.49 7.59 -16.55
N ASN A 101 -4.10 8.78 -17.04
CA ASN A 101 -4.84 10.02 -16.78
C ASN A 101 -4.98 10.39 -15.28
N LYS A 102 -4.14 9.86 -14.37
CA LYS A 102 -4.16 10.18 -12.92
C LYS A 102 -4.24 11.70 -12.63
N ASP A 103 -4.75 12.08 -11.46
CA ASP A 103 -4.98 13.50 -11.09
C ASP A 103 -5.74 14.29 -12.19
N CYS A 104 -6.75 13.67 -12.81
CA CYS A 104 -7.47 14.25 -13.94
C CYS A 104 -8.29 15.51 -13.60
N LYS A 105 -8.51 15.82 -12.32
CA LYS A 105 -9.34 16.96 -11.87
C LYS A 105 -8.53 18.23 -11.69
N ALA A 106 -7.44 18.17 -10.92
CA ALA A 106 -6.57 19.33 -10.68
C ALA A 106 -5.43 19.41 -11.71
N GLY A 107 -4.88 18.27 -12.10
CA GLY A 107 -3.96 18.16 -13.24
C GLY A 107 -2.51 18.54 -12.94
N PHE A 108 -2.13 18.76 -11.68
CA PHE A 108 -0.75 19.13 -11.33
C PHE A 108 0.20 17.93 -11.32
N SER A 109 -0.34 16.72 -11.11
CA SER A 109 0.38 15.45 -11.02
C SER A 109 -0.05 14.45 -12.12
N ASN A 110 -0.72 14.91 -13.17
CA ASN A 110 -1.32 14.04 -14.21
C ASN A 110 -0.36 13.51 -15.28
N LYS A 111 0.91 13.91 -15.23
CA LYS A 111 1.93 13.45 -16.18
C LYS A 111 2.34 12.02 -15.86
N GLY A 112 2.82 11.30 -16.87
CA GLY A 112 3.28 9.91 -16.73
C GLY A 112 3.37 9.19 -18.06
N ALA A 113 4.09 8.06 -18.08
CA ALA A 113 4.25 7.22 -19.26
C ALA A 113 3.01 6.36 -19.57
N ASN A 114 2.26 5.91 -18.58
CA ASN A 114 1.12 5.00 -18.77
C ASN A 114 -0.03 5.75 -19.44
N LYS A 115 -0.53 5.21 -20.56
CA LYS A 115 -1.61 5.80 -21.37
C LYS A 115 -2.91 5.01 -21.34
N ASP A 116 -2.84 3.75 -20.98
CA ASP A 116 -3.95 2.82 -20.94
C ASP A 116 -3.76 1.76 -19.85
N SER A 117 -4.73 0.87 -19.74
CA SER A 117 -4.75 -0.25 -18.79
C SER A 117 -3.62 -1.25 -19.03
N ASP A 118 -3.24 -1.53 -20.28
CA ASP A 118 -2.20 -2.52 -20.58
C ASP A 118 -0.82 -2.03 -20.11
N MET A 119 -0.52 -0.75 -20.34
CA MET A 119 0.69 -0.11 -19.83
C MET A 119 0.71 -0.10 -18.30
N TYR A 120 -0.44 0.20 -17.67
CA TYR A 120 -0.57 0.17 -16.22
C TYR A 120 -0.34 -1.23 -15.65
N VAL A 121 -0.94 -2.25 -16.23
CA VAL A 121 -0.75 -3.66 -15.84
C VAL A 121 0.72 -4.08 -15.97
N ALA A 122 1.41 -3.69 -17.05
CA ALA A 122 2.83 -3.96 -17.21
C ALA A 122 3.68 -3.29 -16.11
N PHE A 123 3.35 -2.03 -15.79
CA PHE A 123 3.98 -1.26 -14.72
C PHE A 123 3.78 -1.88 -13.32
N ILE A 124 2.61 -2.45 -13.04
CA ILE A 124 2.34 -3.18 -11.78
C ILE A 124 3.10 -4.51 -11.73
N LYS A 125 3.12 -5.28 -12.83
CA LYS A 125 3.88 -6.54 -12.91
C LYS A 125 5.37 -6.33 -12.65
N GLU A 126 5.94 -5.23 -13.15
CA GLU A 126 7.35 -4.91 -12.90
C GLU A 126 7.61 -4.68 -11.41
N LEU A 127 6.74 -3.93 -10.72
CA LEU A 127 6.83 -3.74 -9.28
C LEU A 127 6.70 -5.06 -8.51
N ALA A 128 5.68 -5.86 -8.83
CA ALA A 128 5.45 -7.15 -8.19
C ALA A 128 6.66 -8.08 -8.35
N SER A 129 7.22 -8.16 -9.55
CA SER A 129 8.43 -8.95 -9.83
C SER A 129 9.65 -8.45 -9.07
N LEU A 130 9.80 -7.12 -8.93
CA LEU A 130 10.95 -6.53 -8.27
C LEU A 130 10.89 -6.72 -6.74
N VAL A 131 9.69 -6.64 -6.17
CA VAL A 131 9.46 -6.89 -4.74
C VAL A 131 9.56 -8.38 -4.41
N GLY A 132 8.97 -9.25 -5.23
CA GLY A 132 8.87 -10.68 -4.95
C GLY A 132 8.05 -10.94 -3.69
N THR A 133 8.46 -11.91 -2.87
CA THR A 133 7.71 -12.34 -1.68
C THR A 133 8.12 -11.64 -0.38
N ARG A 134 8.85 -10.52 -0.45
CA ARG A 134 9.35 -9.83 0.75
C ARG A 134 8.22 -9.05 1.45
N PRO A 135 8.31 -8.85 2.78
CA PRO A 135 7.41 -7.95 3.49
C PRO A 135 7.40 -6.54 2.88
N VAL A 136 6.22 -5.99 2.65
CA VAL A 136 6.05 -4.67 2.00
C VAL A 136 4.69 -4.07 2.36
N ASN A 137 4.63 -2.75 2.49
CA ASN A 137 3.39 -1.99 2.55
C ASN A 137 3.17 -1.26 1.23
N TYR A 138 2.02 -1.43 0.59
CA TYR A 138 1.61 -0.65 -0.57
C TYR A 138 0.54 0.37 -0.19
N ILE A 139 0.72 1.63 -0.60
CA ILE A 139 -0.35 2.63 -0.66
C ILE A 139 -0.77 2.72 -2.12
N MET A 140 -1.99 2.27 -2.42
CA MET A 140 -2.46 2.10 -3.78
C MET A 140 -3.16 3.36 -4.28
N GLU A 141 -2.61 3.93 -5.35
CA GLU A 141 -3.16 5.01 -6.17
C GLU A 141 -3.76 6.16 -5.35
N PRO A 142 -2.92 6.99 -4.70
CA PRO A 142 -3.36 8.23 -4.07
C PRO A 142 -4.37 9.01 -4.92
N ASP A 143 -5.48 9.42 -4.28
CA ASP A 143 -6.63 10.10 -4.89
C ASP A 143 -7.48 9.24 -5.85
N GLY A 144 -7.08 8.01 -6.16
CA GLY A 144 -7.70 7.15 -7.18
C GLY A 144 -9.19 6.90 -6.93
N VAL A 145 -9.55 6.29 -5.81
CA VAL A 145 -10.97 6.02 -5.49
C VAL A 145 -11.75 7.34 -5.37
N GLY A 146 -11.19 8.32 -4.66
CA GLY A 146 -11.85 9.62 -4.46
C GLY A 146 -12.17 10.33 -5.77
N LEU A 147 -11.26 10.31 -6.75
CA LEU A 147 -11.49 10.90 -8.07
C LEU A 147 -12.37 10.02 -8.96
N ALA A 148 -12.39 8.70 -8.79
CA ALA A 148 -13.30 7.82 -9.49
C ALA A 148 -14.77 8.08 -9.12
N LEU A 149 -15.01 8.46 -7.86
CA LEU A 149 -16.35 8.78 -7.33
C LEU A 149 -16.76 10.24 -7.57
N ASP A 150 -15.83 11.18 -7.44
CA ASP A 150 -16.12 12.64 -7.46
C ASP A 150 -15.84 13.32 -8.82
N ALA A 151 -15.26 12.62 -9.80
CA ALA A 151 -14.93 13.20 -11.10
C ALA A 151 -15.23 12.27 -12.30
N PRO A 152 -15.98 12.74 -13.32
CA PRO A 152 -16.26 11.95 -14.53
C PRO A 152 -15.00 11.44 -15.24
N CYS A 153 -13.89 12.18 -15.15
CA CYS A 153 -12.63 11.80 -15.77
C CYS A 153 -12.00 10.55 -15.13
N GLY A 154 -12.09 10.37 -13.81
CA GLY A 154 -11.54 9.20 -13.12
C GLY A 154 -12.32 7.94 -13.47
N LYS A 155 -13.66 8.05 -13.52
CA LYS A 155 -14.53 6.97 -14.00
C LYS A 155 -14.25 6.61 -15.47
N THR A 156 -14.13 7.60 -16.35
CA THR A 156 -13.87 7.38 -17.78
C THR A 156 -12.50 6.75 -18.03
N ALA A 157 -11.50 7.08 -17.20
CA ALA A 157 -10.17 6.50 -17.25
C ALA A 157 -10.07 5.11 -16.58
N GLY A 158 -11.18 4.56 -16.08
CA GLY A 158 -11.24 3.20 -15.54
C GLY A 158 -10.41 3.01 -14.27
N TYR A 159 -10.36 4.01 -13.38
CA TYR A 159 -9.50 3.94 -12.17
C TYR A 159 -9.80 2.71 -11.32
N LEU A 160 -11.07 2.47 -10.96
CA LEU A 160 -11.44 1.33 -10.12
C LEU A 160 -11.14 -0.01 -10.81
N ASP A 161 -11.43 -0.15 -12.09
CA ASP A 161 -11.16 -1.39 -12.85
C ASP A 161 -9.66 -1.72 -12.90
N ASN A 162 -8.83 -0.70 -13.14
CA ASN A 162 -7.37 -0.83 -13.12
C ASN A 162 -6.86 -1.21 -11.71
N MET A 163 -7.36 -0.56 -10.67
CA MET A 163 -6.97 -0.85 -9.28
C MET A 163 -7.38 -2.26 -8.86
N MET A 164 -8.61 -2.69 -9.16
CA MET A 164 -9.09 -4.04 -8.87
C MET A 164 -8.30 -5.11 -9.62
N THR A 165 -7.85 -4.82 -10.85
CA THR A 165 -6.95 -5.69 -11.61
C THR A 165 -5.58 -5.80 -10.94
N ALA A 166 -5.05 -4.70 -10.40
CA ALA A 166 -3.70 -4.62 -9.85
C ALA A 166 -3.56 -5.23 -8.44
N ILE A 167 -4.60 -5.19 -7.61
CA ILE A 167 -4.58 -5.74 -6.24
C ILE A 167 -4.04 -7.17 -6.18
N PRO A 168 -4.65 -8.17 -6.86
CA PRO A 168 -4.16 -9.56 -6.78
C PRO A 168 -2.72 -9.72 -7.29
N MET A 169 -2.30 -8.89 -8.26
CA MET A 169 -0.93 -8.93 -8.79
C MET A 169 0.12 -8.54 -7.75
N LEU A 170 -0.26 -7.69 -6.78
CA LEU A 170 0.62 -7.25 -5.70
C LEU A 170 0.55 -8.16 -4.47
N THR A 171 -0.54 -8.92 -4.30
CA THR A 171 -0.83 -9.65 -3.05
C THR A 171 -0.84 -11.18 -3.17
N ASP A 172 -1.27 -11.75 -4.29
CA ASP A 172 -1.53 -13.20 -4.37
C ASP A 172 -0.25 -14.03 -4.24
N ASP A 173 0.83 -13.59 -4.92
CA ASP A 173 2.14 -14.23 -4.87
C ASP A 173 3.03 -13.70 -3.72
N ASN A 174 2.56 -12.71 -2.96
CA ASN A 174 3.27 -12.13 -1.83
C ASN A 174 2.37 -12.02 -0.60
N LEU A 175 2.26 -13.12 0.13
CA LEU A 175 1.49 -13.18 1.39
C LEU A 175 2.06 -12.29 2.51
N ASN A 176 3.26 -11.72 2.34
CA ASN A 176 3.84 -10.76 3.28
C ASN A 176 3.52 -9.30 2.90
N ALA A 177 2.78 -9.06 1.81
CA ALA A 177 2.34 -7.73 1.41
C ALA A 177 1.12 -7.27 2.23
N SER A 178 1.13 -6.02 2.65
CA SER A 178 -0.06 -5.30 3.12
C SER A 178 -0.40 -4.22 2.10
N LEU A 179 -1.64 -4.19 1.62
CA LEU A 179 -2.10 -3.22 0.63
C LEU A 179 -3.17 -2.32 1.26
N TYR A 180 -2.97 -1.02 1.15
CA TYR A 180 -3.86 0.02 1.64
C TYR A 180 -4.38 0.82 0.44
N ILE A 181 -5.69 0.79 0.22
CA ILE A 181 -6.34 1.56 -0.85
C ILE A 181 -6.48 3.01 -0.39
N ASP A 182 -5.93 3.96 -1.14
CA ASP A 182 -6.19 5.38 -0.87
C ASP A 182 -7.60 5.75 -1.34
N VAL A 183 -8.37 6.36 -0.43
CA VAL A 183 -9.78 6.68 -0.67
C VAL A 183 -10.05 8.16 -0.90
N GLY A 184 -9.02 9.02 -0.83
CA GLY A 184 -9.16 10.46 -0.79
C GLY A 184 -9.86 10.94 0.49
N TYR A 185 -9.21 11.83 1.25
CA TYR A 185 -9.75 12.27 2.55
C TYR A 185 -11.15 12.92 2.45
N TRP A 186 -11.47 13.53 1.31
CA TRP A 186 -12.76 14.19 1.09
C TRP A 186 -13.93 13.22 0.95
N SER A 187 -13.66 11.98 0.52
CA SER A 187 -14.66 10.92 0.38
C SER A 187 -15.15 10.39 1.74
N LEU A 188 -14.55 10.86 2.84
CA LEU A 188 -14.89 10.48 4.22
C LEU A 188 -15.60 11.60 4.99
N LYS A 189 -16.02 12.69 4.31
CA LYS A 189 -16.63 13.86 4.96
C LYS A 189 -18.02 13.59 5.54
N THR A 190 -18.76 12.64 4.99
CA THR A 190 -20.11 12.27 5.42
C THR A 190 -20.27 10.75 5.42
N ASP A 191 -21.25 10.24 6.17
CA ASP A 191 -21.59 8.82 6.18
C ASP A 191 -22.04 8.31 4.80
N GLU A 192 -22.68 9.18 4.02
CA GLU A 192 -23.10 8.90 2.64
C GLU A 192 -21.87 8.68 1.73
N LEU A 193 -20.93 9.63 1.69
CA LEU A 193 -19.70 9.48 0.90
C LEU A 193 -18.86 8.29 1.36
N THR A 194 -18.81 8.05 2.67
CA THR A 194 -18.13 6.87 3.23
C THR A 194 -18.79 5.57 2.76
N SER A 195 -20.12 5.54 2.68
CA SER A 195 -20.87 4.39 2.18
C SER A 195 -20.62 4.14 0.69
N GLU A 196 -20.47 5.19 -0.12
CA GLU A 196 -20.10 5.09 -1.54
C GLU A 196 -18.71 4.47 -1.71
N VAL A 197 -17.72 4.92 -0.91
CA VAL A 197 -16.37 4.33 -0.89
C VAL A 197 -16.44 2.84 -0.56
N VAL A 198 -17.15 2.46 0.50
CA VAL A 198 -17.31 1.06 0.90
C VAL A 198 -17.95 0.21 -0.19
N GLN A 199 -18.87 0.76 -0.98
CA GLN A 199 -19.46 0.06 -2.12
C GLN A 199 -18.49 -0.07 -3.29
N ALA A 200 -17.64 0.92 -3.51
CA ALA A 200 -16.69 0.97 -4.62
C ALA A 200 -15.47 0.04 -4.43
N VAL A 201 -15.07 -0.24 -3.18
CA VAL A 201 -13.89 -1.06 -2.85
C VAL A 201 -14.22 -2.48 -2.38
N LYS A 202 -15.49 -2.87 -2.43
CA LYS A 202 -15.95 -4.24 -2.18
C LYS A 202 -15.72 -5.14 -3.38
#